data_AF-A0A9D7WCY7-F1
#
_entry.id   AF-A0A9D7WCY7-F1
#
_cell.length_a   1.000
_cell.length_b   1.000
_cell.length_c   1.000
_cell.angle_alpha   90.00
_cell.angle_beta   90.00
_cell.angle_gamma   90.00
#
_symmetry.space_group_name_H-M   'P 1'
#
loop_
_entity.id
_entity.type
_entity.pdbx_description
1 polymer ?
#
loop_
_entity_poly.entity_id
_entity_poly.type
_entity_poly.pdbx_seq_one_letter_code
_entity_poly.pdbx_strand_id
1 'polypeptide(L)' 'MHLQALEWDSNGELAPNDRFVLLNTLMPQCVPEAQLELIAMMERLPMAVEMPTAC' A
#
# COMPACT_ATOMS: atom_id res chain seq x y z
N MET A 1 0.41 -4.79 -18.56
CA MET A 1 0.31 -4.28 -17.17
C MET A 1 -0.18 -2.85 -17.23
N HIS A 2 -1.34 -2.56 -16.66
CA HIS A 2 -1.87 -1.21 -16.52
C HIS A 2 -1.52 -0.72 -15.12
N LEU A 3 -0.26 -0.38 -14.87
CA LEU A 3 0.06 0.48 -13.73
C LEU A 3 -0.49 1.85 -14.11
N GLN A 4 -1.60 2.25 -13.49
CA GLN A 4 -2.04 3.64 -13.51
C GLN A 4 -0.84 4.51 -13.09
N ALA A 5 -0.70 5.69 -13.71
CA ALA A 5 0.40 6.59 -13.37
C ALA A 5 0.32 6.89 -11.87
N LEU A 6 1.33 6.44 -11.12
CA LEU A 6 1.39 6.67 -9.69
C LEU A 6 1.80 8.12 -9.47
N GLU A 7 1.08 8.81 -8.59
CA GLU A 7 1.40 10.17 -8.19
C GLU A 7 2.44 10.12 -7.07
N TRP A 8 3.54 10.80 -7.30
CA TRP A 8 4.61 11.02 -6.34
C TRP A 8 4.51 12.46 -5.86
N ASP A 9 4.60 12.67 -4.56
CA ASP A 9 4.65 14.00 -3.98
C ASP A 9 6.02 14.66 -4.26
N SER A 10 6.12 15.95 -3.91
CA SER A 10 7.35 16.72 -4.07
C SER A 10 8.52 16.23 -3.20
N ASN A 11 8.26 15.34 -2.24
CA ASN A 11 9.26 14.73 -1.37
C ASN A 11 9.75 13.38 -1.94
N GLY A 12 9.20 12.93 -3.07
CA GLY A 12 9.50 11.63 -3.65
C GLY A 12 8.82 10.48 -2.91
N GLU A 13 7.80 10.77 -2.09
CA GLU A 13 6.94 9.74 -1.52
C GLU A 13 5.73 9.48 -2.41
N LEU A 14 5.31 8.22 -2.48
CA LEU A 14 4.10 7.86 -3.20
C LEU A 14 2.87 8.40 -2.46
N ALA A 15 1.89 8.92 -3.20
CA ALA A 15 0.62 9.35 -2.63
C ALA A 15 -0.03 8.20 -1.83
N PRO A 16 -0.65 8.46 -0.66
CA PRO A 16 -1.20 7.41 0.20
C PRO A 16 -2.17 6.45 -0.50
N ASN A 17 -3.01 6.98 -1.41
CA ASN A 17 -3.95 6.17 -2.19
C ASN A 17 -3.23 5.25 -3.18
N ASP A 18 -2.14 5.72 -3.78
CA ASP A 18 -1.38 4.97 -4.78
C ASP A 18 -0.49 3.89 -4.14
N ARG A 19 -0.15 4.02 -2.85
CA ARG A 19 0.53 2.95 -2.08
C ARG A 19 -0.28 1.67 -2.08
N PHE A 20 -1.60 1.74 -1.86
CA PHE A 20 -2.47 0.58 -1.88
C PHE A 20 -2.64 -0.01 -3.28
N VAL A 21 -2.73 0.84 -4.30
CA VAL A 21 -2.82 0.39 -5.71
C VAL A 21 -1.55 -0.32 -6.13
N LEU A 22 -0.38 0.26 -5.81
CA LEU A 22 0.92 -0.33 -6.09
C LEU A 22 1.08 -1.67 -5.37
N LEU A 23 0.75 -1.72 -4.07
CA LEU A 23 0.85 -2.95 -3.28
C LEU A 23 -0.06 -4.05 -3.82
N ASN A 24 -1.33 -3.76 -4.13
CA ASN A 24 -2.24 -4.75 -4.73
C ASN A 24 -1.82 -5.20 -6.14
N THR A 25 -1.11 -4.35 -6.88
CA THR A 25 -0.62 -4.69 -8.23
C THR A 25 0.65 -5.54 -8.19
N LEU A 26 1.54 -5.29 -7.24
CA LEU A 26 2.81 -5.99 -7.09
C LEU A 26 2.69 -7.28 -6.27
N MET A 27 1.81 -7.32 -5.26
CA MET A 27 1.61 -8.48 -4.40
C MET A 27 1.41 -9.79 -5.19
N PRO A 28 0.57 -9.87 -6.24
CA PRO A 28 0.38 -11.10 -7.02
C PRO A 28 1.62 -11.55 -7.80
N GLN A 29 2.60 -10.66 -7.98
CA GLN A 29 3.81 -10.90 -8.76
C GLN A 29 5.04 -11.15 -7.86
N CYS A 30 4.90 -10.90 -6.56
CA CYS A 30 5.93 -11.22 -5.58
C CYS A 30 6.06 -12.73 -5.39
N VAL A 31 7.29 -13.18 -5.10
CA VAL A 31 7.53 -14.55 -4.62
C VAL A 31 6.83 -14.75 -3.26
N PRO A 32 6.43 -15.99 -2.92
CA PRO A 32 5.65 -16.26 -1.70
C PRO A 32 6.27 -15.71 -0.42
N GLU A 33 7.60 -15.74 -0.30
CA GLU A 33 8.33 -15.23 0.85
C GLU A 33 8.18 -13.71 1.00
N ALA A 34 8.29 -12.98 -0.12
CA ALA A 34 8.10 -11.54 -0.13
C ALA A 34 6.64 -11.14 0.15
N GLN A 35 5.67 -11.95 -0.30
CA GLN A 35 4.25 -11.75 0.04
C GLN A 35 4.01 -11.88 1.55
N LEU A 36 4.58 -12.92 2.18
CA LEU A 36 4.45 -13.14 3.63
C LEU A 36 5.09 -12.01 4.44
N GLU A 37 6.26 -11.53 4.04
CA GLU A 37 6.92 -10.39 4.70
C GLU A 37 6.11 -9.10 4.57
N LEU A 38 5.54 -8.84 3.39
CA LEU A 38 4.67 -7.67 3.16
C LEU A 38 3.41 -7.72 4.01
N ILE A 39 2.74 -8.88 4.09
CA ILE A 39 1.57 -9.08 4.95
C ILE A 39 1.94 -8.83 6.42
N ALA A 40 3.02 -9.44 6.90
CA ALA A 40 3.49 -9.24 8.27
C ALA A 40 3.90 -7.78 8.57
N MET A 41 4.39 -7.05 7.56
CA MET A 41 4.66 -5.61 7.68
C MET A 41 3.36 -4.80 7.78
N MET A 42 2.36 -5.12 6.95
CA MET A 42 1.05 -4.47 6.98
C MET A 42 0.29 -4.71 8.28
N GLU A 43 0.38 -5.90 8.88
CA GLU A 43 -0.24 -6.21 10.18
C GLU A 43 0.40 -5.44 11.34
N ARG A 44 1.69 -5.08 11.22
CA ARG A 44 2.43 -4.32 12.23
C ARG A 44 2.33 -2.81 12.05
N LEU A 45 1.97 -2.35 10.86
CA LEU A 45 1.67 -0.95 10.63
C LEU A 45 0.40 -0.61 11.42
N PRO A 46 0.42 0.38 12.31
CA PRO A 46 -0.81 0.87 12.90
C PRO A 46 -1.66 1.35 11.73
N MET A 47 -2.71 0.61 11.40
CA MET A 47 -3.73 1.12 10.52
C MET A 47 -4.25 2.37 11.22
N ALA A 48 -3.87 3.55 10.71
CA ALA A 48 -4.60 4.77 10.98
C ALA A 48 -5.97 4.59 10.34
N VAL A 49 -6.78 3.73 10.94
CA VAL A 49 -8.22 3.77 10.76
C VAL A 49 -8.59 5.06 11.47
N GLU A 50 -8.59 6.15 10.70
CA GLU A 50 -9.50 7.24 11.00
C GLU A 50 -10.90 6.61 10.92
N MET A 51 -11.34 6.03 12.05
CA MET A 51 -12.75 5.74 12.21
C MET A 51 -13.40 7.12 12.10
N PRO A 52 -14.24 7.38 11.09
CA PRO A 52 -15.14 8.51 11.22
C PRO A 52 -15.93 8.21 12.50
N THR A 53 -15.67 8.97 13.56
CA THR A 53 -16.54 9.03 14.72
C THR A 53 -17.90 9.45 14.17
N ALA A 54 -18.78 8.47 13.96
CA ALA A 54 -20.18 8.73 13.67
C ALA A 54 -20.75 9.41 14.92
N CYS A 55 -21.03 10.71 14.79
CA CYS A 55 -21.90 11.45 15.71
C CYS A 55 -23.34 10.97 15.59
#